data_AF-A0A920CZ79-F1
#
_entry.id   AF-A0A920CZ79-F1
#
_cell.length_a   1.000
_cell.length_b   1.000
_cell.length_c   1.000
_cell.angle_alpha   90.00
_cell.angle_beta   90.00
_cell.angle_gamma   90.00
#
_symmetry.space_group_name_H-M   'P 1'
#
loop_
_entity.id
_entity.type
_entity.pdbx_description
1 polymer ?
#
loop_
_entity_poly.entity_id
_entity_poly.type
_entity_poly.pdbx_seq_one_letter_code
_entity_poly.pdbx_strand_id
1 'polypeptide(L)'
;MFRFPIKWIPSPVVLDHHIKVWTGSDSFVTYYLNSLKIAVISSAGAVFLAAIAAYGFSNIQFPGRNILFLFYLSMMLIPPQILFVPKFLMFDWMGIYNTHWALILPNLFTIYGVFMIRQFFLSIPIDISESAMIDGAGHFKIFFRMMLPLAKPVLATFAVIDFSWHWNDYEHALVFSFTPDCKDMDIESKLLQGELLFVRSHGDNHYPAQVKHPMTSIA
;
A
#
# COMPACT_ATOMS: atom_id res chain seq x y z
N MET A 1 29.53 4.01 13.22
CA MET A 1 30.33 4.14 14.46
C MET A 1 29.82 5.34 15.26
N PHE A 2 29.37 5.14 16.51
CA PHE A 2 28.91 6.24 17.36
C PHE A 2 30.12 6.98 17.96
N ARG A 3 30.14 8.32 17.87
CA ARG A 3 31.15 9.17 18.52
C ARG A 3 30.70 9.52 19.94
N PHE A 4 31.58 9.31 20.92
CA PHE A 4 31.40 9.77 22.29
C PHE A 4 32.25 11.02 22.55
N PRO A 5 31.73 12.05 23.26
CA PRO A 5 30.39 12.13 23.85
C PRO A 5 29.28 12.30 22.81
N ILE A 6 28.07 11.84 23.15
CA ILE A 6 26.87 12.00 22.30
C ILE A 6 26.69 13.49 22.01
N LYS A 7 26.84 13.87 20.74
CA LYS A 7 26.55 15.23 20.28
C LYS A 7 25.06 15.31 19.97
N TRP A 8 24.30 15.87 20.89
CA TRP A 8 22.87 16.12 20.73
C TRP A 8 22.55 17.09 19.59
N ILE A 9 23.44 18.04 19.33
CA ILE A 9 23.32 19.02 18.25
C ILE A 9 24.55 18.91 17.35
N PRO A 10 24.37 18.67 16.04
CA PRO A 10 25.49 18.65 15.10
C PRO A 10 26.16 20.02 15.04
N SER A 11 27.49 20.03 14.95
CA SER A 11 28.29 21.25 14.79
C SER A 11 29.19 21.07 13.57
N PRO A 12 28.97 21.82 12.48
CA PRO A 12 27.95 22.86 12.30
C PRO A 12 26.53 22.29 12.13
N VAL A 13 25.51 23.11 12.44
CA VAL A 13 24.13 22.83 12.04
C VAL A 13 24.03 23.15 10.55
N VAL A 14 23.83 22.12 9.72
CA VAL A 14 23.74 22.26 8.26
C VAL A 14 22.29 22.04 7.82
N LEU A 15 21.57 23.13 7.55
CA LEU A 15 20.18 23.09 7.07
C LEU A 15 20.07 22.92 5.55
N ASP A 16 21.18 23.16 4.83
CA ASP A 16 21.20 23.16 3.37
C ASP A 16 20.78 21.83 2.76
N HIS A 17 21.09 20.71 3.41
CA HIS A 17 20.62 19.38 2.96
C HIS A 17 19.10 19.26 3.01
N HIS A 18 18.47 19.73 4.08
CA HIS A 18 17.01 19.70 4.21
C HIS A 18 16.35 20.60 3.15
N ILE A 19 16.88 21.81 2.93
CA ILE A 19 16.36 22.72 1.90
C ILE A 19 16.52 22.09 0.51
N LYS A 20 17.70 21.54 0.21
CA LYS A 20 18.02 20.92 -1.09
C LYS A 20 17.12 19.73 -1.43
N VAL A 21 16.67 18.94 -0.44
CA VAL A 21 15.73 17.83 -0.65
C VAL A 21 14.37 18.34 -1.17
N TRP A 22 13.91 19.49 -0.69
CA TRP A 22 12.61 20.04 -1.09
C TRP A 22 12.69 20.95 -2.31
N THR A 23 13.77 21.71 -2.51
CA THR A 23 13.88 22.75 -3.55
C THR A 23 14.89 22.45 -4.65
N GLY A 24 15.65 21.36 -4.56
CA GLY A 24 16.62 20.96 -5.57
C GLY A 24 15.99 20.54 -6.91
N SER A 25 16.84 20.38 -7.93
CA SER A 25 16.45 19.91 -9.27
C SER A 25 15.80 18.51 -9.27
N ASP A 26 16.11 17.69 -8.26
CA ASP A 26 15.49 16.39 -7.97
C ASP A 26 14.59 16.48 -6.74
N SER A 27 13.66 17.45 -6.73
CA SER A 27 12.79 17.71 -5.58
C SER A 27 12.03 16.46 -5.13
N PHE A 28 12.06 16.21 -3.82
CA PHE A 28 11.39 15.08 -3.19
C PHE A 28 9.84 15.21 -3.20
N VAL A 29 9.32 16.41 -3.49
CA VAL A 29 7.89 16.71 -3.44
C VAL A 29 7.07 15.78 -4.33
N THR A 30 7.54 15.48 -5.54
CA THR A 30 6.81 14.62 -6.48
C THR A 30 6.65 13.21 -5.93
N TYR A 31 7.70 12.63 -5.37
CA TYR A 31 7.67 11.30 -4.75
C TYR A 31 6.72 11.28 -3.55
N TYR A 32 6.83 12.28 -2.67
CA TYR A 32 5.96 12.41 -1.51
C TYR A 32 4.48 12.50 -1.91
N LEU A 33 4.15 13.30 -2.93
CA LEU A 33 2.79 13.44 -3.42
C LEU A 33 2.28 12.18 -4.13
N ASN A 34 3.14 11.44 -4.84
CA ASN A 34 2.78 10.16 -5.45
C ASN A 34 2.46 9.11 -4.36
N SER A 35 3.32 8.95 -3.37
CA SER A 35 3.07 8.04 -2.24
C SER A 35 1.81 8.42 -1.46
N LEU A 36 1.62 9.71 -1.18
CA LEU A 36 0.40 10.21 -0.51
C LEU A 36 -0.85 9.92 -1.34
N LYS A 37 -0.82 10.18 -2.65
CA LYS A 37 -1.93 9.91 -3.57
C LYS A 37 -2.29 8.41 -3.55
N ILE A 38 -1.30 7.53 -3.66
CA ILE A 38 -1.52 6.08 -3.66
C ILE A 38 -2.12 5.63 -2.33
N ALA A 39 -1.54 6.05 -1.20
CA ALA A 39 -2.01 5.66 0.13
C ALA A 39 -3.44 6.15 0.42
N VAL A 40 -3.75 7.41 0.07
CA VAL A 40 -5.10 7.99 0.29
C VAL A 40 -6.14 7.30 -0.59
N ILE A 41 -5.88 7.13 -1.89
CA ILE A 41 -6.86 6.53 -2.81
C ILE A 41 -7.08 5.06 -2.45
N SER A 42 -6.00 4.30 -2.21
CA SER A 42 -6.10 2.89 -1.84
C SER A 42 -6.88 2.72 -0.55
N SER A 43 -6.57 3.53 0.47
CA SER A 43 -7.23 3.39 1.77
C SER A 43 -8.68 3.84 1.77
N ALA A 44 -9.01 4.96 1.12
CA ALA A 44 -10.39 5.40 0.99
C ALA A 44 -11.25 4.37 0.23
N GLY A 45 -10.69 3.81 -0.85
CA GLY A 45 -11.33 2.74 -1.62
C GLY A 45 -11.49 1.44 -0.83
N ALA A 46 -10.45 1.03 -0.11
CA ALA A 46 -10.47 -0.13 0.78
C ALA A 46 -11.56 -0.01 1.83
N VAL A 47 -11.64 1.11 2.55
CA VAL A 47 -12.66 1.36 3.58
C VAL A 47 -14.07 1.28 2.97
N PHE A 48 -14.28 1.91 1.82
CA PHE A 48 -15.58 1.95 1.17
C PHE A 48 -16.03 0.57 0.66
N LEU A 49 -15.18 -0.12 -0.09
CA LEU A 49 -15.49 -1.44 -0.63
C LEU A 49 -15.60 -2.49 0.47
N ALA A 50 -14.73 -2.41 1.49
CA ALA A 50 -14.82 -3.29 2.64
C ALA A 50 -16.13 -3.09 3.41
N ALA A 51 -16.60 -1.86 3.58
CA ALA A 51 -17.88 -1.58 4.21
C ALA A 51 -19.07 -2.16 3.42
N ILE A 52 -19.05 -2.06 2.08
CA ILE A 52 -20.09 -2.65 1.23
C ILE A 52 -20.10 -4.18 1.37
N ALA A 53 -18.94 -4.82 1.23
CA ALA A 53 -18.84 -6.27 1.35
C ALA A 53 -19.21 -6.76 2.76
N ALA A 54 -18.74 -6.06 3.80
CA ALA A 54 -19.09 -6.34 5.18
C ALA A 54 -20.61 -6.30 5.41
N TYR A 55 -21.29 -5.28 4.87
CA TYR A 55 -22.75 -5.15 4.96
C TYR A 55 -23.48 -6.31 4.30
N GLY A 56 -23.00 -6.77 3.14
CA GLY A 56 -23.50 -8.00 2.51
C GLY A 56 -23.36 -9.22 3.40
N PHE A 57 -22.20 -9.39 4.05
CA PHE A 57 -21.91 -10.53 4.93
C PHE A 57 -22.55 -10.45 6.33
N SER A 58 -23.05 -9.29 6.77
CA SER A 58 -23.71 -9.11 8.07
C SER A 58 -25.23 -8.99 7.94
N ASN A 59 -25.74 -8.10 7.08
CA ASN A 59 -27.14 -7.67 7.08
C ASN A 59 -27.99 -8.33 6.00
N ILE A 60 -27.40 -8.88 4.93
CA ILE A 60 -28.16 -9.60 3.90
C ILE A 60 -28.16 -11.09 4.24
N GLN A 61 -29.35 -11.67 4.40
CA GLN A 61 -29.50 -13.11 4.65
C GLN A 61 -29.52 -13.86 3.32
N PHE A 62 -28.48 -14.65 3.06
CA PHE A 62 -28.40 -15.54 1.90
C PHE A 62 -27.82 -16.89 2.30
N PRO A 63 -28.21 -18.00 1.65
CA PRO A 63 -27.76 -19.34 2.01
C PRO A 63 -26.24 -19.45 1.85
N GLY A 64 -25.56 -20.02 2.85
CA GLY A 64 -24.10 -20.25 2.81
C GLY A 64 -23.22 -19.05 3.16
N ARG A 65 -23.79 -17.89 3.54
CA ARG A 65 -23.05 -16.66 3.90
C ARG A 65 -21.88 -16.88 4.86
N ASN A 66 -22.06 -17.68 5.91
CA ASN A 66 -21.02 -17.93 6.91
C ASN A 66 -19.89 -18.82 6.35
N ILE A 67 -20.22 -19.77 5.48
CA ILE A 67 -19.22 -20.63 4.81
C ILE A 67 -18.42 -19.79 3.81
N LEU A 68 -19.09 -18.97 2.99
CA LEU A 68 -18.44 -18.05 2.06
C LEU A 68 -17.51 -17.07 2.80
N PHE A 69 -17.97 -16.54 3.94
CA PHE A 69 -17.15 -15.66 4.77
C PHE A 69 -15.94 -16.39 5.38
N LEU A 70 -16.11 -17.63 5.84
CA LEU A 70 -14.99 -18.43 6.36
C LEU A 70 -13.95 -18.71 5.27
N PHE A 71 -14.39 -19.03 4.05
CA PHE A 71 -13.50 -19.18 2.90
C PHE A 71 -12.78 -17.87 2.58
N TYR A 72 -13.50 -16.75 2.60
CA TYR A 72 -12.91 -15.43 2.42
C TYR A 72 -11.83 -15.11 3.46
N LEU A 73 -12.06 -15.44 4.74
CA LEU A 73 -11.03 -15.29 5.79
C LEU A 73 -9.83 -16.20 5.62
N SER A 74 -10.04 -17.43 5.13
CA SER A 74 -8.94 -18.38 4.92
C SER A 74 -7.87 -17.85 3.97
N MET A 75 -8.22 -16.92 3.07
CA MET A 75 -7.28 -16.26 2.18
C MET A 75 -6.22 -15.42 2.92
N MET A 76 -6.47 -14.98 4.15
CA MET A 76 -5.46 -14.29 4.98
C MET A 76 -4.31 -15.18 5.38
N LEU A 77 -4.50 -16.50 5.37
CA LEU A 77 -3.46 -17.48 5.73
C LEU A 77 -2.39 -17.56 4.63
N ILE A 78 -2.72 -17.12 3.41
CA ILE A 78 -1.78 -17.09 2.30
C ILE A 78 -0.91 -15.84 2.48
N PRO A 79 0.41 -15.97 2.65
CA PRO A 79 1.28 -14.82 2.76
C PRO A 79 1.28 -14.03 1.44
N PRO A 80 1.11 -12.71 1.49
CA PRO A 80 0.90 -11.89 0.30
C PRO A 80 2.08 -11.90 -0.68
N GLN A 81 3.29 -12.17 -0.19
CA GLN A 81 4.52 -12.23 -0.99
C GLN A 81 4.51 -13.34 -2.05
N ILE A 82 3.82 -14.46 -1.79
CA ILE A 82 3.69 -15.57 -2.77
C ILE A 82 2.95 -15.09 -4.02
N LEU A 83 2.11 -14.07 -3.89
CA LEU A 83 1.29 -13.55 -4.97
C LEU A 83 2.01 -12.54 -5.86
N PHE A 84 3.28 -12.19 -5.62
CA PHE A 84 3.99 -11.20 -6.45
C PHE A 84 4.14 -11.62 -7.90
N VAL A 85 4.65 -12.82 -8.17
CA VAL A 85 4.83 -13.33 -9.54
C VAL A 85 3.50 -13.38 -10.31
N PRO A 86 2.42 -13.99 -9.78
CA PRO A 86 1.15 -14.01 -10.51
C PRO A 86 0.51 -12.62 -10.64
N LYS A 87 0.61 -11.73 -9.63
CA LYS A 87 0.12 -10.34 -9.74
C LYS A 87 0.87 -9.56 -10.82
N PHE A 88 2.20 -9.72 -10.89
CA PHE A 88 3.03 -9.10 -11.93
C PHE A 88 2.57 -9.51 -13.32
N LEU A 89 2.43 -10.82 -13.58
CA LEU A 89 1.97 -11.32 -14.88
C LEU A 89 0.58 -10.76 -15.24
N MET A 90 -0.32 -10.68 -14.27
CA MET A 90 -1.66 -10.13 -14.48
C MET A 90 -1.61 -8.63 -14.86
N PHE A 91 -0.79 -7.84 -14.17
CA PHE A 91 -0.67 -6.40 -14.44
C PHE A 91 0.05 -6.09 -15.75
N ASP A 92 1.02 -6.92 -16.11
CA ASP A 92 1.69 -6.86 -17.42
C ASP A 92 0.70 -7.14 -18.56
N TRP A 93 -0.11 -8.21 -18.45
CA TRP A 93 -1.16 -8.51 -19.43
C TRP A 93 -2.23 -7.43 -19.53
N MET A 94 -2.53 -6.76 -18.42
CA MET A 94 -3.47 -5.62 -18.39
C MET A 94 -2.85 -4.30 -18.90
N GLY A 95 -1.54 -4.25 -19.14
CA GLY A 95 -0.83 -3.04 -19.56
C GLY A 95 -0.79 -1.94 -18.50
N ILE A 96 -1.02 -2.26 -17.23
CA ILE A 96 -0.99 -1.32 -16.10
C ILE A 96 0.28 -1.45 -15.27
N TYR A 97 1.17 -2.38 -15.64
CA TYR A 97 2.49 -2.50 -15.05
C TYR A 97 3.25 -1.15 -15.10
N ASN A 98 4.02 -0.85 -14.07
CA ASN A 98 4.75 0.41 -13.93
C ASN A 98 3.85 1.67 -13.92
N THR A 99 2.60 1.53 -13.43
CA THR A 99 1.70 2.67 -13.18
C THR A 99 1.25 2.66 -11.73
N HIS A 100 0.81 3.82 -11.21
CA HIS A 100 0.20 3.89 -9.88
C HIS A 100 -1.02 2.97 -9.73
N TRP A 101 -1.68 2.57 -10.82
CA TRP A 101 -2.81 1.64 -10.77
C TRP A 101 -2.42 0.22 -10.36
N ALA A 102 -1.20 -0.22 -10.68
CA ALA A 102 -0.68 -1.51 -10.22
C ALA A 102 -0.55 -1.56 -8.69
N LEU A 103 -0.42 -0.41 -8.03
CA LEU A 103 -0.38 -0.28 -6.57
C LEU A 103 -1.76 0.00 -5.98
N ILE A 104 -2.59 0.81 -6.65
CA ILE A 104 -3.90 1.20 -6.12
C ILE A 104 -4.91 0.05 -6.21
N LEU A 105 -5.11 -0.54 -7.40
CA LEU A 105 -6.19 -1.51 -7.64
C LEU A 105 -6.19 -2.72 -6.72
N PRO A 106 -5.08 -3.44 -6.49
CA PRO A 106 -5.10 -4.61 -5.61
C PRO A 106 -5.43 -4.22 -4.17
N ASN A 107 -4.99 -3.04 -3.75
CA ASN A 107 -5.14 -2.53 -2.40
C ASN A 107 -6.54 -2.00 -2.10
N LEU A 108 -7.40 -1.80 -3.12
CA LEU A 108 -8.82 -1.50 -2.94
C LEU A 108 -9.60 -2.65 -2.27
N PHE A 109 -9.09 -3.88 -2.32
CA PHE A 109 -9.77 -5.07 -1.81
C PHE A 109 -9.01 -5.65 -0.63
N THR A 110 -9.59 -5.58 0.56
CA THR A 110 -8.92 -6.02 1.79
C THR A 110 -9.77 -7.04 2.54
N ILE A 111 -9.16 -8.18 2.86
CA ILE A 111 -9.81 -9.21 3.66
C ILE A 111 -9.97 -8.73 5.11
N TYR A 112 -8.97 -7.99 5.61
CA TYR A 112 -8.94 -7.50 6.98
C TYR A 112 -9.99 -6.43 7.24
N GLY A 113 -10.15 -5.47 6.32
CA GLY A 113 -11.18 -4.45 6.43
C GLY A 113 -12.58 -5.05 6.44
N VAL A 114 -12.86 -6.00 5.53
CA VAL A 114 -14.16 -6.68 5.48
C VAL A 114 -14.42 -7.44 6.76
N PHE A 115 -13.42 -8.18 7.27
CA PHE A 115 -13.55 -8.88 8.54
C PHE A 115 -13.89 -7.91 9.67
N MET A 116 -13.06 -6.89 9.87
CA MET A 116 -13.17 -5.94 10.98
C MET A 116 -14.50 -5.19 10.96
N ILE A 117 -14.88 -4.63 9.81
CA ILE A 117 -16.13 -3.87 9.67
C ILE A 117 -17.34 -4.81 9.83
N ARG A 118 -17.27 -6.05 9.32
CA ARG A 118 -18.35 -7.02 9.52
C ARG A 118 -18.53 -7.38 10.99
N GLN A 119 -17.43 -7.60 11.73
CA GLN A 119 -17.52 -7.87 13.18
C GLN A 119 -18.22 -6.73 13.91
N PHE A 120 -17.93 -5.48 13.54
CA PHE A 120 -18.63 -4.33 14.09
C PHE A 120 -20.11 -4.28 13.69
N PHE A 121 -20.44 -4.50 12.41
CA PHE A 121 -21.83 -4.52 11.96
C PHE A 121 -22.67 -5.60 12.66
N LEU A 122 -22.10 -6.75 12.97
CA LEU A 122 -22.79 -7.80 13.74
C LEU A 122 -23.04 -7.42 15.21
N SER A 123 -22.31 -6.45 15.75
CA SER A 123 -22.56 -5.93 17.10
C SER A 123 -23.75 -4.95 17.16
N ILE A 124 -24.18 -4.43 16.01
CA ILE A 124 -25.34 -3.55 15.92
C ILE A 124 -26.62 -4.42 15.97
N PRO A 125 -27.59 -4.11 16.84
CA PRO A 125 -28.86 -4.84 16.91
C PRO A 125 -29.57 -4.90 15.55
N ILE A 126 -29.94 -6.11 15.12
CA ILE A 126 -30.56 -6.35 13.81
C ILE A 126 -31.92 -5.64 13.67
N ASP A 127 -32.64 -5.49 14.79
CA ASP A 127 -33.94 -4.83 14.90
C ASP A 127 -33.95 -3.40 14.31
N ILE A 128 -32.81 -2.69 14.35
CA ILE A 128 -32.67 -1.36 13.73
C ILE A 128 -32.82 -1.44 12.22
N SER A 129 -32.22 -2.46 11.60
CA SER A 129 -32.35 -2.66 10.16
C SER A 129 -33.70 -3.27 9.77
N GLU A 130 -34.26 -4.17 10.59
CA GLU A 130 -35.57 -4.79 10.33
C GLU A 130 -36.72 -3.79 10.45
N SER A 131 -36.71 -2.93 11.48
CA SER A 131 -37.69 -1.85 11.62
C SER A 131 -37.68 -0.91 10.41
N ALA A 132 -36.51 -0.52 9.92
CA ALA A 132 -36.42 0.30 8.71
C ALA A 132 -36.92 -0.43 7.45
N MET A 133 -36.73 -1.75 7.35
CA MET A 133 -37.30 -2.54 6.25
C MET A 133 -38.83 -2.60 6.31
N ILE A 134 -39.41 -2.71 7.52
CA ILE A 134 -40.86 -2.62 7.74
C ILE A 134 -41.38 -1.24 7.29
N ASP A 135 -40.62 -0.17 7.52
CA ASP A 135 -40.90 1.19 7.01
C ASP A 135 -40.63 1.36 5.49
N GLY A 136 -40.32 0.27 4.77
CA GLY A 136 -40.09 0.26 3.33
C GLY A 136 -38.71 0.76 2.89
N ALA A 137 -37.74 0.88 3.79
CA ALA A 137 -36.37 1.21 3.41
C ALA A 137 -35.66 0.02 2.76
N GLY A 138 -35.20 0.21 1.53
CA GLY A 138 -34.32 -0.77 0.88
C GLY A 138 -32.90 -0.81 1.48
N HIS A 139 -32.17 -1.89 1.22
CA HIS A 139 -30.82 -2.10 1.75
C HIS A 139 -29.84 -0.96 1.50
N PHE A 140 -29.90 -0.30 0.34
CA PHE A 140 -29.03 0.83 0.02
C PHE A 140 -29.26 2.02 0.98
N LYS A 141 -30.53 2.32 1.28
CA LYS A 141 -30.90 3.38 2.22
C LYS A 141 -30.46 3.03 3.65
N ILE A 142 -30.67 1.77 4.05
CA ILE A 142 -30.25 1.25 5.37
C ILE A 142 -28.72 1.38 5.53
N PHE A 143 -27.97 0.95 4.52
CA PHE A 143 -26.51 1.03 4.53
C PHE A 143 -26.00 2.47 4.69
N PHE A 144 -26.43 3.39 3.82
CA PHE A 144 -25.92 4.76 3.83
C PHE A 144 -26.44 5.63 4.98
N ARG A 145 -27.71 5.44 5.39
CA ARG A 145 -28.34 6.33 6.40
C ARG A 145 -28.26 5.79 7.82
N MET A 146 -27.98 4.51 8.03
CA MET A 146 -27.93 3.93 9.38
C MET A 146 -26.61 3.22 9.65
N MET A 147 -26.25 2.22 8.84
CA MET A 147 -25.07 1.41 9.14
C MET A 147 -23.76 2.21 9.06
N LEU A 148 -23.55 3.00 8.01
CA LEU A 148 -22.35 3.81 7.86
C LEU A 148 -22.18 4.86 8.99
N PRO A 149 -23.21 5.66 9.36
CA PRO A 149 -23.11 6.59 10.48
C PRO A 149 -22.81 5.92 11.82
N LEU A 150 -23.41 4.76 12.10
CA LEU A 150 -23.17 3.99 13.32
C LEU A 150 -21.77 3.38 13.34
N ALA A 151 -21.22 3.04 12.18
CA ALA A 151 -19.90 2.44 12.02
C ALA A 151 -18.75 3.43 11.86
N LYS A 152 -18.98 4.75 11.97
CA LYS A 152 -17.91 5.76 11.96
C LYS A 152 -16.68 5.39 12.83
N PRO A 153 -16.83 4.85 14.06
CA PRO A 153 -15.67 4.48 14.87
C PRO A 153 -14.81 3.38 14.24
N VAL A 154 -15.42 2.29 13.75
CA VAL A 154 -14.67 1.19 13.12
C VAL A 154 -14.10 1.61 11.77
N LEU A 155 -14.84 2.41 10.99
CA LEU A 155 -14.38 2.91 9.69
C LEU A 155 -13.16 3.82 9.84
N ALA A 156 -13.17 4.72 10.84
CA ALA A 156 -12.02 5.58 11.14
C ALA A 156 -10.82 4.75 11.63
N THR A 157 -11.06 3.75 12.49
CA THR A 157 -9.99 2.88 12.99
C THR A 157 -9.34 2.10 11.85
N PHE A 158 -10.14 1.47 11.00
CA PHE A 158 -9.63 0.73 9.85
C PHE A 158 -8.91 1.67 8.87
N ALA A 159 -9.47 2.85 8.57
CA ALA A 159 -8.84 3.83 7.69
C ALA A 159 -7.44 4.24 8.16
N VAL A 160 -7.24 4.48 9.46
CA VAL A 160 -5.92 4.86 10.00
C VAL A 160 -4.92 3.71 9.89
N ILE A 161 -5.32 2.49 10.25
CA ILE A 161 -4.46 1.29 10.17
C ILE A 161 -4.07 1.03 8.72
N ASP A 162 -5.06 1.03 7.83
CA ASP A 162 -4.90 0.71 6.43
C ASP A 162 -4.09 1.78 5.69
N PHE A 163 -4.31 3.06 5.97
CA PHE A 163 -3.45 4.14 5.48
C PHE A 163 -2.01 3.96 5.96
N SER A 164 -1.80 3.61 7.23
CA SER A 164 -0.46 3.35 7.75
C SER A 164 0.23 2.19 7.04
N TRP A 165 -0.51 1.14 6.66
CA TRP A 165 0.07 0.05 5.87
C TRP A 165 0.49 0.53 4.48
N HIS A 166 -0.40 1.19 3.74
CA HIS A 166 -0.11 1.68 2.39
C HIS A 166 0.98 2.75 2.37
N TRP A 167 1.05 3.59 3.41
CA TRP A 167 2.11 4.59 3.55
C TRP A 167 3.49 3.97 3.73
N ASN A 168 3.56 2.79 4.35
CA ASN A 168 4.82 2.08 4.62
C ASN A 168 5.08 0.92 3.64
N ASP A 169 4.29 0.79 2.57
CA ASP A 169 4.37 -0.32 1.62
C ASP A 169 5.45 -0.12 0.54
N TYR A 170 6.71 -0.20 0.97
CA TYR A 170 7.86 -0.10 0.08
C TYR A 170 8.07 -1.37 -0.77
N GLU A 171 7.63 -2.53 -0.28
CA GLU A 171 7.86 -3.83 -0.94
C GLU A 171 7.13 -3.89 -2.30
N HIS A 172 5.83 -3.54 -2.32
CA HIS A 172 5.06 -3.51 -3.57
C HIS A 172 5.55 -2.38 -4.50
N ALA A 173 5.91 -1.24 -3.92
CA ALA A 173 6.48 -0.10 -4.64
C ALA A 173 7.72 -0.50 -5.46
N LEU A 174 8.65 -1.22 -4.83
CA LEU A 174 9.83 -1.74 -5.50
C LEU A 174 9.43 -2.71 -6.62
N VAL A 175 8.71 -3.78 -6.29
CA VAL A 175 8.36 -4.85 -7.26
C VAL A 175 7.62 -4.34 -8.50
N PHE A 176 6.72 -3.37 -8.36
CA PHE A 176 5.87 -2.90 -9.45
C PHE A 176 6.32 -1.59 -10.13
N SER A 177 7.46 -0.99 -9.74
CA SER A 177 7.96 0.27 -10.31
C SER A 177 9.42 0.22 -10.81
N PHE A 178 10.00 -0.97 -11.03
CA PHE A 178 11.42 -1.19 -11.33
C PHE A 178 11.90 -0.88 -12.77
N THR A 179 11.39 0.18 -13.42
CA THR A 179 11.89 0.55 -14.78
C THR A 179 12.79 1.79 -14.71
N PRO A 180 14.01 1.80 -15.30
CA PRO A 180 14.97 2.92 -15.23
C PRO A 180 14.44 4.29 -15.70
N ASP A 181 13.39 4.29 -16.51
CA ASP A 181 12.74 5.50 -17.03
C ASP A 181 11.63 6.06 -16.11
N CYS A 182 11.15 5.26 -15.14
CA CYS A 182 10.17 5.75 -14.18
C CYS A 182 10.88 6.52 -13.07
N LYS A 183 11.03 7.83 -13.31
CA LYS A 183 11.45 8.81 -12.30
C LYS A 183 10.53 8.88 -11.08
N ASP A 184 9.48 8.07 -10.99
CA ASP A 184 8.34 8.29 -10.09
C ASP A 184 8.44 7.64 -8.73
N MET A 185 9.35 6.68 -8.53
CA MET A 185 9.55 6.12 -7.19
C MET A 185 10.88 5.40 -7.09
N ASP A 186 11.93 6.11 -6.67
CA ASP A 186 12.88 5.47 -5.76
C ASP A 186 13.84 6.47 -5.09
N ILE A 187 13.66 6.66 -3.78
CA ILE A 187 14.75 7.14 -2.94
C ILE A 187 15.78 6.01 -2.81
N GLU A 188 15.36 4.74 -2.82
CA GLU A 188 16.22 3.59 -2.58
C GLU A 188 17.07 3.22 -3.80
N SER A 189 16.58 3.30 -5.05
CA SER A 189 17.47 3.19 -6.23
C SER A 189 18.55 4.26 -6.23
N LYS A 190 18.25 5.48 -5.76
CA LYS A 190 19.25 6.54 -5.59
C LYS A 190 20.17 6.26 -4.40
N LEU A 191 19.68 5.66 -3.32
CA LEU A 191 20.50 5.25 -2.16
C LEU A 191 21.39 4.05 -2.49
N LEU A 192 20.89 3.02 -3.17
CA LEU A 192 21.60 1.84 -3.65
C LEU A 192 22.57 2.20 -4.77
N GLN A 193 22.22 3.09 -5.70
CA GLN A 193 23.18 3.66 -6.64
C GLN A 193 24.24 4.48 -5.90
N GLY A 194 23.85 5.25 -4.88
CA GLY A 194 24.77 5.98 -4.01
C GLY A 194 25.72 5.05 -3.24
N GLU A 195 25.22 3.92 -2.75
CA GLU A 195 25.97 2.90 -2.01
C GLU A 195 26.89 2.11 -2.95
N LEU A 196 26.42 1.74 -4.14
CA LEU A 196 27.23 1.14 -5.20
C LEU A 196 28.31 2.10 -5.72
N LEU A 197 28.01 3.39 -5.87
CA LEU A 197 28.99 4.42 -6.22
C LEU A 197 29.98 4.67 -5.08
N PHE A 198 29.54 4.61 -3.81
CA PHE A 198 30.39 4.72 -2.63
C PHE A 198 31.33 3.51 -2.48
N VAL A 199 30.81 2.29 -2.70
CA VAL A 199 31.57 1.04 -2.75
C VAL A 199 32.54 1.03 -3.93
N ARG A 200 32.17 1.60 -5.08
CA ARG A 200 33.08 1.76 -6.22
C ARG A 200 34.17 2.80 -5.95
N SER A 201 33.84 3.94 -5.33
CA SER A 201 34.83 4.97 -5.00
C SER A 201 35.76 4.58 -3.84
N HIS A 202 35.39 3.61 -3.01
CA HIS A 202 36.23 3.11 -1.91
C HIS A 202 36.80 1.70 -2.16
N GLY A 203 36.32 0.99 -3.18
CA GLY A 203 36.79 -0.34 -3.58
C GLY A 203 37.90 -0.34 -4.63
N ASP A 204 38.15 0.80 -5.27
CA ASP A 204 39.09 0.92 -6.41
C ASP A 204 40.58 1.01 -6.01
N ASN A 205 40.97 0.63 -4.78
CA ASN A 205 42.39 0.62 -4.39
C ASN A 205 43.02 -0.78 -4.22
N HIS A 206 42.28 -1.89 -4.33
CA HIS A 206 42.83 -3.22 -4.00
C HIS A 206 42.48 -4.38 -4.98
N TYR A 207 42.19 -4.11 -6.25
CA TYR A 207 42.13 -5.18 -7.27
C TYR A 207 42.90 -4.80 -8.54
N PRO A 208 43.95 -5.56 -8.94
CA PRO A 208 44.65 -5.32 -10.19
C PRO A 208 43.76 -5.71 -11.38
N ALA A 209 43.83 -4.88 -12.42
CA ALA A 209 43.12 -5.02 -13.68
C ALA A 209 43.38 -6.37 -14.37
N GLN A 210 42.37 -7.25 -14.42
CA GLN A 210 42.20 -8.42 -15.31
C GLN A 210 40.66 -8.71 -15.26
N VAL A 211 39.84 -8.83 -16.31
CA VAL A 211 39.96 -9.29 -17.69
C VAL A 211 38.84 -8.61 -18.51
N LYS A 212 39.17 -7.96 -19.64
CA LYS A 212 38.21 -7.63 -20.68
C LYS A 212 37.85 -8.92 -21.43
N HIS A 213 36.61 -9.39 -21.31
CA HIS A 213 36.07 -10.33 -22.29
C HIS A 213 35.33 -9.55 -23.39
N PRO A 214 35.75 -9.66 -24.66
CA PRO A 214 34.98 -9.14 -25.78
C PRO A 214 33.80 -10.09 -26.04
N MET A 215 32.57 -9.61 -25.92
CA MET A 215 31.45 -10.32 -26.55
C MET A 215 31.50 -10.01 -28.05
N THR A 216 32.10 -10.96 -28.77
CA THR A 216 31.92 -11.16 -30.20
C THR A 216 30.45 -11.39 -30.54
N SER A 217 30.02 -10.72 -31.60
CA SER A 217 28.92 -11.06 -32.51
C SER A 217 28.80 -12.55 -32.80
N ILE A 218 27.55 -13.02 -33.03
CA ILE A 218 27.03 -14.13 -33.87
C ILE A 218 25.63 -14.46 -33.25
N ALA A 219 24.49 -14.47 -33.93
CA ALA A 219 24.10 -14.32 -35.33
C ALA A 219 22.68 -13.72 -35.39
#